data_AF-A0AAW7IKM4-F1
#
_entry.id   AF-A0AAW7IKM4-F1
#
_cell.length_a   1.000
_cell.length_b   1.000
_cell.length_c   1.000
_cell.angle_alpha   90.00
_cell.angle_beta   90.00
_cell.angle_gamma   90.00
#
_symmetry.space_group_name_H-M   'P 1'
#
loop_
_entity.id
_entity.type
_entity.pdbx_description
1 polymer ?
#
loop_
_entity_poly.entity_id
_entity_poly.type
_entity_poly.pdbx_seq_one_letter_code
_entity_poly.pdbx_strand_id
1 'polypeptide(L)'
;MDKELKQVKEQYTEHYYDDEISNRIKSKVYERILKDKRKWSLSKKITFSGSVAIIILFLLVGSAFVSPAMAKVVSKVSFINQIVQSLKETDDRNGKLDALYDEISKTLYENKEYKGKVEVGMSWLFSSEPPSFTVWVGDEDFKQEHEDEIKDIILKCAKSYKIDGVEVVVEVRDNVEPNEKNKELEKLTDELLTITQEVVKEKGYTILASGVSTNPKEVSIKVGIEGTEQDYKEVKNQIEKQVHDVIYAKKHEKYEVEVKRESEDEIKDQNWQPIFTAVMEETHKKFKVTNGFAYSFHPKPLEIILKTSLSKGEENKEQAERIEEYARQVVEIKRKELSVEAIPYKIIIRDKEHKKLYEKLYN
;
A
#
# COMPACT_ATOMS: atom_id res chain seq x y z
N MET A 1 94.01 7.41 -3.29
CA MET A 1 93.11 6.28 -3.64
C MET A 1 93.15 5.95 -5.14
N ASP A 2 93.34 6.91 -6.05
CA ASP A 2 93.34 6.63 -7.50
C ASP A 2 94.58 5.90 -8.06
N LYS A 3 95.74 5.99 -7.40
CA LYS A 3 96.99 5.42 -7.95
C LYS A 3 97.07 3.90 -7.79
N GLU A 4 96.57 3.37 -6.68
CA GLU A 4 96.55 1.93 -6.40
C GLU A 4 95.48 1.20 -7.22
N LEU A 5 94.29 1.81 -7.38
CA LEU A 5 93.24 1.29 -8.25
C LEU A 5 93.69 1.17 -9.72
N LYS A 6 94.53 2.10 -10.18
CA LYS A 6 95.07 2.08 -11.54
C LYS A 6 96.08 0.95 -11.74
N GLN A 7 96.97 0.73 -10.76
CA GLN A 7 97.94 -0.37 -10.78
C GLN A 7 97.27 -1.74 -10.70
N VAL A 8 96.25 -1.90 -9.85
CA VAL A 8 95.48 -3.15 -9.75
C VAL A 8 94.76 -3.45 -11.07
N LYS A 9 94.19 -2.44 -11.73
CA LYS A 9 93.53 -2.59 -13.02
C LYS A 9 94.52 -2.98 -14.12
N GLU A 10 95.70 -2.36 -14.17
CA GLU A 10 96.76 -2.69 -15.14
C GLU A 10 97.25 -4.14 -14.95
N GLN A 11 97.56 -4.55 -13.71
CA GLN A 11 97.96 -5.94 -13.42
C GLN A 11 96.89 -6.96 -13.79
N TYR A 12 95.62 -6.67 -13.49
CA TYR A 12 94.52 -7.57 -13.83
C TYR A 12 94.33 -7.69 -15.35
N THR A 13 94.49 -6.59 -16.08
CA THR A 13 94.36 -6.57 -17.54
C THR A 13 95.50 -7.32 -18.22
N GLU A 14 96.72 -7.21 -17.68
CA GLU A 14 97.92 -7.82 -18.27
C GLU A 14 98.05 -9.33 -17.97
N HIS A 15 97.62 -9.78 -16.78
CA HIS A 15 97.85 -11.17 -16.35
C HIS A 15 96.60 -12.06 -16.37
N TYR A 16 95.39 -11.49 -16.37
CA TYR A 16 94.16 -12.26 -16.17
C TYR A 16 93.03 -11.92 -17.15
N TYR A 17 93.19 -10.88 -17.98
CA TYR A 17 92.18 -10.47 -18.96
C TYR A 17 92.60 -10.84 -20.37
N ASP A 18 91.88 -11.79 -20.97
CA ASP A 18 92.05 -12.19 -22.36
C ASP A 18 90.97 -11.49 -23.22
N ASP A 19 91.42 -10.55 -24.05
CA ASP A 19 90.56 -9.78 -24.95
C ASP A 19 89.78 -10.66 -25.94
N GLU A 20 90.34 -11.81 -26.34
CA GLU A 20 89.69 -12.75 -27.24
C GLU A 20 88.55 -13.49 -26.53
N ILE A 21 88.77 -13.93 -25.29
CA ILE A 21 87.73 -14.55 -24.46
C ILE A 21 86.62 -13.55 -24.12
N SER A 22 86.97 -12.31 -23.76
CA SER A 22 86.02 -11.25 -23.45
C SER A 22 85.13 -10.90 -24.66
N ASN A 23 85.74 -10.73 -25.83
CA ASN A 23 85.01 -10.42 -27.06
C ASN A 23 84.15 -11.61 -27.52
N ARG A 24 84.61 -12.85 -27.33
CA ARG A 24 83.83 -14.07 -27.61
C ARG A 24 82.63 -14.21 -26.66
N ILE A 25 82.77 -13.85 -25.39
CA ILE A 25 81.66 -13.83 -24.42
C ILE A 25 80.67 -12.72 -24.81
N LYS A 26 81.14 -11.50 -25.08
CA LYS A 26 80.27 -10.39 -25.53
C LYS A 26 79.51 -10.74 -26.80
N SER A 27 80.18 -11.30 -27.80
CA SER A 27 79.56 -11.74 -29.07
C SER A 27 78.51 -12.82 -28.84
N LYS A 28 78.83 -13.88 -28.09
CA LYS A 28 77.88 -14.96 -27.77
C LYS A 28 76.70 -14.49 -26.93
N VAL A 29 76.92 -13.54 -26.02
CA VAL A 29 75.84 -12.92 -25.24
C VAL A 29 74.96 -12.04 -26.12
N TYR A 30 75.54 -11.24 -27.01
CA TYR A 30 74.79 -10.42 -27.97
C TYR A 30 73.96 -11.25 -28.95
N GLU A 31 74.54 -12.31 -29.52
CA GLU A 31 73.80 -13.24 -30.38
C GLU A 31 72.67 -13.94 -29.64
N ARG A 32 72.89 -14.35 -28.38
CA ARG A 32 71.86 -15.03 -27.58
C ARG A 32 70.73 -14.05 -27.22
N ILE A 33 71.03 -12.80 -26.87
CA ILE A 33 70.02 -11.76 -26.62
C ILE A 33 69.22 -11.42 -27.88
N LEU A 34 69.86 -11.39 -29.06
CA LEU A 34 69.17 -11.13 -30.33
C LEU A 34 68.30 -12.30 -30.79
N LYS A 35 68.70 -13.55 -30.50
CA LYS A 35 67.90 -14.76 -30.78
C LYS A 35 66.73 -14.97 -29.81
N ASP A 36 66.82 -14.45 -28.58
CA ASP A 36 65.83 -14.70 -27.52
C ASP A 36 64.76 -13.60 -27.37
N LYS A 37 64.47 -12.85 -28.43
CA LYS A 37 63.17 -12.16 -28.54
C LYS A 37 62.08 -13.20 -28.77
N ARG A 38 61.74 -13.96 -27.72
CA ARG A 38 60.52 -14.77 -27.67
C ARG A 38 59.34 -13.82 -27.83
N LYS A 39 58.87 -13.65 -29.06
CA LYS A 39 57.67 -12.88 -29.38
C LYS A 39 56.53 -13.46 -28.56
N TRP A 40 56.18 -12.76 -27.48
CA TRP A 40 55.00 -13.09 -26.69
C TRP A 40 53.80 -12.94 -27.62
N SER A 41 53.18 -14.07 -27.97
CA SER A 41 52.07 -14.06 -28.93
C SER A 41 50.98 -13.14 -28.41
N LEU A 42 50.35 -12.36 -29.30
CA LEU A 42 49.24 -11.48 -28.96
C LEU A 42 48.17 -12.20 -28.11
N SER A 43 47.99 -13.50 -28.31
CA SER A 43 47.10 -14.35 -27.49
C SER A 43 47.45 -14.41 -26.01
N LYS A 44 48.74 -14.41 -25.61
CA LYS A 44 49.14 -14.41 -24.18
C LYS A 44 48.98 -13.04 -23.51
N LYS A 45 49.09 -11.96 -24.27
CA LYS A 45 48.80 -10.60 -23.78
C LYS A 45 47.29 -10.39 -23.59
N ILE A 46 46.47 -10.92 -24.51
CA ILE A 46 45.01 -10.86 -24.45
C ILE A 46 44.48 -11.74 -23.30
N THR A 47 45.02 -12.94 -23.10
CA THR A 47 44.61 -13.77 -21.95
C THR A 47 45.05 -13.17 -20.61
N PHE A 48 46.25 -12.58 -20.52
CA PHE A 48 46.67 -11.90 -19.29
C PHE A 48 45.85 -10.63 -19.00
N SER A 49 45.56 -9.79 -20.00
CA SER A 49 44.73 -8.60 -19.82
C SER A 49 43.26 -8.96 -19.54
N GLY A 50 42.75 -10.03 -20.16
CA GLY A 50 41.42 -10.58 -19.89
C GLY A 50 41.31 -11.10 -18.46
N SER A 51 42.30 -11.83 -17.96
CA SER A 51 42.32 -12.31 -16.57
C SER A 51 42.37 -11.18 -15.55
N VAL A 52 43.17 -10.14 -15.81
CA VAL A 52 43.22 -8.94 -14.93
C VAL A 52 41.91 -8.16 -14.98
N ALA A 53 41.29 -8.01 -16.16
CA ALA A 53 39.98 -7.37 -16.27
C ALA A 53 38.88 -8.15 -15.54
N ILE A 54 38.89 -9.49 -15.62
CA ILE A 54 37.97 -10.36 -14.89
C ILE A 54 38.18 -10.24 -13.38
N ILE A 55 39.43 -10.20 -12.89
CA ILE A 55 39.74 -10.00 -11.47
C ILE A 55 39.29 -8.62 -10.99
N ILE A 56 39.49 -7.57 -11.78
CA ILE A 56 39.02 -6.20 -11.47
C ILE A 56 37.49 -6.13 -11.50
N LEU A 57 36.82 -6.85 -12.42
CA LEU A 57 35.37 -6.92 -12.48
C LEU A 57 34.79 -7.70 -11.30
N PHE A 58 35.43 -8.79 -10.86
CA PHE A 58 35.07 -9.50 -9.63
C PHE A 58 35.38 -8.70 -8.35
N LEU A 59 36.45 -7.91 -8.33
CA LEU A 59 36.74 -6.97 -7.24
C LEU A 59 35.73 -5.81 -7.21
N LEU A 60 35.29 -5.31 -8.37
CA LEU A 60 34.26 -4.28 -8.48
C LEU A 60 32.88 -4.80 -8.07
N VAL A 61 32.48 -5.98 -8.57
CA VAL A 61 31.23 -6.64 -8.18
C VAL A 61 31.29 -7.03 -6.69
N GLY A 62 32.42 -7.54 -6.21
CA GLY A 62 32.64 -7.81 -4.79
C GLY A 62 32.57 -6.54 -3.93
N SER A 63 33.12 -5.42 -4.40
CA SER A 63 33.04 -4.14 -3.68
C SER A 63 31.63 -3.53 -3.66
N ALA A 64 30.80 -3.81 -4.67
CA ALA A 64 29.39 -3.41 -4.71
C ALA A 64 28.55 -4.11 -3.63
N PHE A 65 28.96 -5.30 -3.16
CA PHE A 65 28.35 -6.01 -2.03
C PHE A 65 28.98 -5.66 -0.66
N VAL A 66 30.09 -4.93 -0.61
CA VAL A 66 30.84 -4.66 0.64
C VAL A 66 30.71 -3.21 1.11
N SER A 67 30.26 -2.26 0.28
CA SER A 67 30.07 -0.88 0.76
C SER A 67 28.76 -0.72 1.56
N PRO A 68 28.80 -0.12 2.77
CA PRO A 68 27.60 0.15 3.57
C PRO A 68 26.55 1.01 2.83
N ALA A 69 26.98 1.87 1.91
CA ALA A 69 26.10 2.71 1.11
C ALA A 69 25.27 1.88 0.10
N MET A 70 25.90 0.97 -0.64
CA MET A 70 25.20 0.07 -1.57
C MET A 70 24.34 -0.95 -0.82
N ALA A 71 24.82 -1.49 0.31
CA ALA A 71 24.02 -2.36 1.17
C ALA A 71 22.73 -1.65 1.65
N LYS A 72 22.81 -0.35 1.99
CA LYS A 72 21.65 0.47 2.37
C LYS A 72 20.68 0.74 1.21
N VAL A 73 21.16 0.83 -0.02
CA VAL A 73 20.31 1.00 -1.21
C VAL A 73 19.61 -0.31 -1.58
N VAL A 74 20.37 -1.41 -1.62
CA VAL A 74 19.84 -2.76 -1.91
C VAL A 74 18.84 -3.19 -0.84
N SER A 75 19.10 -2.91 0.44
CA SER A 75 18.16 -3.22 1.52
C SER A 75 16.88 -2.39 1.41
N LYS A 76 16.96 -1.12 1.00
CA LYS A 76 15.78 -0.29 0.74
C LYS A 76 14.94 -0.80 -0.43
N VAL A 77 15.56 -1.22 -1.53
CA VAL A 77 14.84 -1.81 -2.68
C VAL A 77 14.15 -3.12 -2.27
N SER A 78 14.86 -3.98 -1.54
CA SER A 78 14.28 -5.23 -1.01
C SER A 78 13.12 -4.97 -0.04
N PHE A 79 13.27 -3.98 0.84
CA PHE A 79 12.26 -3.60 1.81
C PHE A 79 11.00 -2.99 1.17
N ILE A 80 11.16 -2.13 0.16
CA ILE A 80 10.01 -1.59 -0.60
C ILE A 80 9.26 -2.73 -1.30
N ASN A 81 9.97 -3.67 -1.92
CA ASN A 81 9.33 -4.83 -2.55
C ASN A 81 8.55 -5.68 -1.54
N GLN A 82 9.05 -5.82 -0.31
CA GLN A 82 8.31 -6.50 0.76
C GLN A 82 7.03 -5.75 1.14
N ILE A 83 7.04 -4.42 1.20
CA ILE A 83 5.84 -3.62 1.47
C ILE A 83 4.83 -3.77 0.33
N VAL A 84 5.28 -3.67 -0.93
CA VAL A 84 4.41 -3.84 -2.11
C VAL A 84 3.78 -5.23 -2.12
N GLN A 85 4.56 -6.27 -1.83
CA GLN A 85 4.05 -7.63 -1.72
C GLN A 85 3.05 -7.78 -0.58
N SER A 86 3.34 -7.19 0.59
CA SER A 86 2.43 -7.20 1.74
C SER A 86 1.11 -6.50 1.44
N LEU A 87 1.15 -5.34 0.78
CA LEU A 87 -0.04 -4.62 0.31
C LEU A 87 -0.89 -5.46 -0.62
N LYS A 88 -0.27 -6.14 -1.59
CA LYS A 88 -0.99 -7.03 -2.51
C LYS A 88 -1.65 -8.19 -1.78
N GLU A 89 -0.97 -8.80 -0.81
CA GLU A 89 -1.57 -9.86 0.01
C GLU A 89 -2.76 -9.37 0.83
N THR A 90 -2.70 -8.13 1.33
CA THR A 90 -3.79 -7.47 2.04
C THR A 90 -4.97 -7.23 1.10
N ASP A 91 -4.73 -6.69 -0.11
CA ASP A 91 -5.76 -6.48 -1.14
C ASP A 91 -6.40 -7.82 -1.57
N ASP A 92 -5.59 -8.86 -1.81
CA ASP A 92 -6.06 -10.21 -2.15
C ASP A 92 -6.90 -10.84 -1.01
N ARG A 93 -6.56 -10.56 0.25
CA ARG A 93 -7.32 -11.05 1.41
C ARG A 93 -8.64 -10.32 1.57
N ASN A 94 -8.68 -9.00 1.38
CA ASN A 94 -9.91 -8.21 1.40
C ASN A 94 -10.91 -8.74 0.37
N GLY A 95 -10.48 -8.97 -0.87
CA GLY A 95 -11.35 -9.54 -1.90
C GLY A 95 -11.91 -10.93 -1.55
N LYS A 96 -11.17 -11.74 -0.78
CA LYS A 96 -11.68 -13.02 -0.26
C LYS A 96 -12.68 -12.86 0.86
N LEU A 97 -12.50 -11.88 1.74
CA LEU A 97 -13.45 -11.57 2.81
C LEU A 97 -14.78 -11.11 2.19
N ASP A 98 -14.74 -10.21 1.22
CA ASP A 98 -15.93 -9.74 0.50
C ASP A 98 -16.67 -10.91 -0.16
N ALA A 99 -15.96 -11.76 -0.91
CA ALA A 99 -16.54 -12.93 -1.56
C ALA A 99 -17.10 -13.95 -0.55
N LEU A 100 -16.43 -14.15 0.60
CA LEU A 100 -16.92 -15.00 1.67
C LEU A 100 -18.24 -14.48 2.24
N TYR A 101 -18.33 -13.17 2.50
CA TYR A 101 -19.55 -12.54 3.01
C TYR A 101 -20.72 -12.68 2.03
N ASP A 102 -20.47 -12.45 0.75
CA ASP A 102 -21.48 -12.63 -0.31
C ASP A 102 -21.97 -14.07 -0.38
N GLU A 103 -21.05 -15.05 -0.32
CA GLU A 103 -21.40 -16.47 -0.34
C GLU A 103 -22.22 -16.88 0.88
N ILE A 104 -21.84 -16.44 2.09
CA ILE A 104 -22.59 -16.73 3.32
C ILE A 104 -23.98 -16.10 3.24
N SER A 105 -24.06 -14.83 2.91
CA SER A 105 -25.32 -14.08 2.83
C SER A 105 -26.27 -14.73 1.83
N LYS A 106 -25.76 -15.11 0.65
CA LYS A 106 -26.53 -15.85 -0.35
C LYS A 106 -26.96 -17.23 0.14
N THR A 107 -26.06 -17.99 0.74
CA THR A 107 -26.32 -19.37 1.19
C THR A 107 -27.43 -19.40 2.24
N LEU A 108 -27.40 -18.48 3.21
CA LEU A 108 -28.45 -18.38 4.22
C LEU A 108 -29.75 -17.82 3.65
N TYR A 109 -29.70 -16.84 2.74
CA TYR A 109 -30.90 -16.27 2.12
C TYR A 109 -31.65 -17.26 1.21
N GLU A 110 -30.92 -18.08 0.44
CA GLU A 110 -31.48 -19.08 -0.45
C GLU A 110 -32.01 -20.32 0.30
N ASN A 111 -31.58 -20.55 1.54
CA ASN A 111 -32.14 -21.59 2.39
C ASN A 111 -33.60 -21.25 2.74
N LYS A 112 -34.54 -22.09 2.28
CA LYS A 112 -35.98 -21.92 2.51
C LYS A 112 -36.36 -21.82 3.99
N GLU A 113 -35.60 -22.47 4.86
CA GLU A 113 -35.85 -22.50 6.30
C GLU A 113 -35.48 -21.16 6.98
N TYR A 114 -34.45 -20.50 6.46
CA TYR A 114 -33.85 -19.28 7.03
C TYR A 114 -34.30 -18.00 6.31
N LYS A 115 -34.89 -18.13 5.12
CA LYS A 115 -35.32 -17.00 4.30
C LYS A 115 -36.22 -16.03 5.07
N GLY A 116 -35.76 -14.79 5.21
CA GLY A 116 -36.48 -13.73 5.92
C GLY A 116 -36.49 -13.86 7.44
N LYS A 117 -35.77 -14.84 8.00
CA LYS A 117 -35.62 -15.07 9.44
C LYS A 117 -34.21 -14.80 9.95
N VAL A 118 -33.25 -14.64 9.04
CA VAL A 118 -31.82 -14.51 9.35
C VAL A 118 -31.23 -13.31 8.61
N GLU A 119 -30.44 -12.51 9.31
CA GLU A 119 -29.61 -11.43 8.77
C GLU A 119 -28.16 -11.66 9.19
N VAL A 120 -27.19 -11.36 8.31
CA VAL A 120 -25.77 -11.58 8.57
C VAL A 120 -25.00 -10.27 8.50
N GLY A 121 -24.26 -9.97 9.56
CA GLY A 121 -23.21 -8.96 9.60
C GLY A 121 -21.83 -9.62 9.65
N MET A 122 -20.85 -8.97 9.02
CA MET A 122 -19.44 -9.33 9.15
C MET A 122 -18.67 -8.11 9.67
N SER A 123 -17.77 -8.32 10.62
CA SER A 123 -16.95 -7.27 11.20
C SER A 123 -15.52 -7.73 11.43
N TRP A 124 -14.58 -6.82 11.22
CA TRP A 124 -13.17 -6.98 11.54
C TRP A 124 -12.55 -5.59 11.70
N LEU A 125 -11.57 -5.47 12.59
CA LEU A 125 -10.85 -4.22 12.76
C LEU A 125 -9.66 -4.11 11.81
N PHE A 126 -8.99 -5.23 11.56
CA PHE A 126 -7.88 -5.35 10.62
C PHE A 126 -8.07 -6.60 9.78
N SER A 127 -7.90 -6.49 8.48
CA SER A 127 -7.98 -7.61 7.55
C SER A 127 -7.01 -8.73 7.92
N SER A 128 -5.86 -8.41 8.52
CA SER A 128 -4.90 -9.43 8.99
C SER A 128 -5.39 -10.28 10.16
N GLU A 129 -6.51 -9.90 10.79
CA GLU A 129 -7.14 -10.64 11.89
C GLU A 129 -8.27 -11.53 11.35
N PRO A 130 -8.73 -12.52 12.14
CA PRO A 130 -9.92 -13.28 11.79
C PRO A 130 -11.18 -12.41 11.82
N PRO A 131 -12.10 -12.56 10.85
CA PRO A 131 -13.38 -11.87 10.90
C PRO A 131 -14.31 -12.48 11.95
N SER A 132 -15.22 -11.66 12.46
CA SER A 132 -16.33 -12.06 13.31
C SER A 132 -17.65 -11.88 12.55
N PHE A 133 -18.46 -12.93 12.51
CA PHE A 133 -19.80 -12.90 11.93
C PHE A 133 -20.83 -12.80 13.04
N THR A 134 -21.76 -11.87 12.90
CA THR A 134 -22.96 -11.79 13.73
C THR A 134 -24.14 -12.19 12.89
N VAL A 135 -24.88 -13.19 13.35
CA VAL A 135 -26.10 -13.67 12.70
C VAL A 135 -27.28 -13.29 13.58
N TRP A 136 -28.14 -12.40 13.09
CA TRP A 136 -29.36 -12.01 13.78
C TRP A 136 -30.51 -12.92 13.37
N VAL A 137 -31.25 -13.43 14.37
CA VAL A 137 -32.41 -14.29 14.20
C VAL A 137 -33.63 -13.74 14.93
N GLY A 138 -34.82 -14.18 14.54
CA GLY A 138 -36.08 -13.59 15.00
C GLY A 138 -36.47 -13.90 16.45
N ASP A 139 -36.11 -15.07 16.98
CA ASP A 139 -36.50 -15.52 18.33
C ASP A 139 -35.53 -16.57 18.89
N GLU A 140 -35.64 -16.83 20.20
CA GLU A 140 -34.74 -17.72 20.93
C GLU A 140 -34.97 -19.20 20.60
N ASP A 141 -36.19 -19.60 20.25
CA ASP A 141 -36.50 -20.99 19.87
C ASP A 141 -35.81 -21.32 18.55
N PHE A 142 -35.93 -20.43 17.55
CA PHE A 142 -35.23 -20.54 16.26
C PHE A 142 -33.71 -20.56 16.46
N LYS A 143 -33.19 -19.71 17.36
CA LYS A 143 -31.76 -19.71 17.69
C LYS A 143 -31.33 -21.08 18.23
N GLN A 144 -32.02 -21.61 19.23
CA GLN A 144 -31.66 -22.90 19.84
C GLN A 144 -31.72 -24.07 18.85
N GLU A 145 -32.64 -24.03 17.89
CA GLU A 145 -32.80 -25.08 16.88
C GLU A 145 -31.72 -25.03 15.79
N HIS A 146 -31.30 -23.84 15.36
CA HIS A 146 -30.48 -23.68 14.14
C HIS A 146 -29.07 -23.10 14.36
N GLU A 147 -28.72 -22.67 15.58
CA GLU A 147 -27.43 -22.01 15.85
C GLU A 147 -26.23 -22.86 15.40
N ASP A 148 -26.22 -24.16 15.73
CA ASP A 148 -25.12 -25.05 15.36
C ASP A 148 -25.02 -25.24 13.84
N GLU A 149 -26.15 -25.39 13.15
CA GLU A 149 -26.18 -25.55 11.69
C GLU A 149 -25.70 -24.28 10.96
N ILE A 150 -26.17 -23.11 11.41
CA ILE A 150 -25.76 -21.80 10.89
C ILE A 150 -24.25 -21.62 11.05
N LYS A 151 -23.71 -21.91 12.24
CA LYS A 151 -22.26 -21.88 12.49
C LYS A 151 -21.52 -22.82 11.56
N ASP A 152 -22.04 -24.03 11.37
CA ASP A 152 -21.43 -25.03 10.50
C ASP A 152 -21.36 -24.59 9.04
N ILE A 153 -22.42 -23.94 8.52
CA ILE A 153 -22.46 -23.37 7.17
C ILE A 153 -21.38 -22.29 7.03
N ILE A 154 -21.34 -21.33 7.95
CA ILE A 154 -20.36 -20.23 7.92
C ILE A 154 -18.93 -20.76 7.99
N LEU A 155 -18.65 -21.71 8.88
CA LEU A 155 -17.32 -22.31 9.02
C LEU A 155 -16.92 -23.14 7.80
N LYS A 156 -17.87 -23.79 7.11
CA LYS A 156 -17.61 -24.50 5.84
C LYS A 156 -17.26 -23.52 4.72
N CYS A 157 -18.00 -22.42 4.58
CA CYS A 157 -17.68 -21.35 3.65
C CYS A 157 -16.30 -20.75 3.98
N ALA A 158 -16.02 -20.39 5.23
CA ALA A 158 -14.72 -19.83 5.61
C ALA A 158 -13.53 -20.74 5.24
N LYS A 159 -13.68 -22.06 5.43
CA LYS A 159 -12.67 -23.05 5.01
C LYS A 159 -12.46 -23.09 3.49
N SER A 160 -13.52 -22.93 2.68
CA SER A 160 -13.40 -22.92 1.21
C SER A 160 -12.57 -21.73 0.71
N TYR A 161 -12.65 -20.59 1.40
CA TYR A 161 -11.86 -19.38 1.13
C TYR A 161 -10.49 -19.35 1.82
N LYS A 162 -10.14 -20.40 2.61
CA LYS A 162 -8.91 -20.48 3.42
C LYS A 162 -8.81 -19.33 4.44
N ILE A 163 -9.93 -19.03 5.09
CA ILE A 163 -10.02 -18.04 6.16
C ILE A 163 -10.20 -18.81 7.47
N ASP A 164 -9.16 -18.77 8.29
CA ASP A 164 -9.11 -19.46 9.59
C ASP A 164 -9.45 -18.53 10.75
N GLY A 165 -9.80 -19.12 11.89
CA GLY A 165 -10.03 -18.40 13.15
C GLY A 165 -11.35 -17.61 13.21
N VAL A 166 -12.26 -17.85 12.27
CA VAL A 166 -13.56 -17.15 12.20
C VAL A 166 -14.35 -17.35 13.47
N GLU A 167 -14.81 -16.24 14.05
CA GLU A 167 -15.78 -16.22 15.14
C GLU A 167 -17.19 -16.07 14.57
N VAL A 168 -18.16 -16.80 15.13
CA VAL A 168 -19.56 -16.72 14.74
C VAL A 168 -20.43 -16.60 15.98
N VAL A 169 -21.16 -15.50 16.07
CA VAL A 169 -22.09 -15.19 17.15
C VAL A 169 -23.51 -15.16 16.57
N VAL A 170 -24.44 -15.86 17.21
CA VAL A 170 -25.86 -15.85 16.83
C VAL A 170 -26.64 -15.12 17.92
N GLU A 171 -27.34 -14.05 17.53
CA GLU A 171 -28.07 -13.16 18.44
C GLU A 171 -29.54 -13.05 18.03
N VAL A 172 -30.42 -12.95 19.02
CA VAL A 172 -31.83 -12.63 18.76
C VAL A 172 -31.96 -11.13 18.58
N ARG A 173 -32.62 -10.70 17.51
CA ARG A 173 -32.94 -9.30 17.24
C ARG A 173 -34.43 -9.21 16.97
N ASP A 174 -35.13 -8.37 17.72
CA ASP A 174 -36.53 -8.08 17.45
C ASP A 174 -36.66 -7.63 15.99
N ASN A 175 -37.29 -8.48 15.20
CA ASN A 175 -37.47 -8.27 13.77
C ASN A 175 -38.39 -7.04 13.63
N VAL A 176 -37.82 -5.87 13.33
CA VAL A 176 -38.63 -4.72 12.91
C VAL A 176 -39.08 -5.08 11.51
N GLU A 177 -40.18 -5.85 11.42
CA GLU A 177 -40.84 -6.18 10.17
C GLU A 177 -40.89 -4.92 9.28
N PRO A 178 -40.49 -5.00 8.00
CA PRO A 178 -40.71 -3.91 7.08
C PRO A 178 -42.22 -3.73 6.91
N ASN A 179 -42.79 -2.84 7.72
CA ASN A 179 -44.16 -2.35 7.62
C ASN A 179 -44.44 -2.01 6.14
N GLU A 180 -45.63 -2.27 5.62
CA GLU A 180 -46.02 -1.90 4.25
C GLU A 180 -45.67 -0.44 3.92
N LYS A 181 -45.71 0.43 4.94
CA LYS A 181 -45.25 1.82 4.88
C LYS A 181 -43.77 1.98 4.47
N ASN A 182 -42.87 1.10 4.90
CA ASN A 182 -41.46 1.10 4.50
C ASN A 182 -41.30 0.67 3.03
N LYS A 183 -42.10 -0.30 2.55
CA LYS A 183 -42.09 -0.72 1.14
C LYS A 183 -42.58 0.37 0.20
N GLU A 184 -43.60 1.13 0.59
CA GLU A 184 -44.06 2.30 -0.17
C GLU A 184 -43.01 3.42 -0.18
N LEU A 185 -42.32 3.61 0.94
CA LEU A 185 -41.25 4.60 1.07
C LEU A 185 -40.01 4.24 0.23
N GLU A 186 -39.64 2.96 0.20
CA GLU A 186 -38.57 2.43 -0.67
C GLU A 186 -38.90 2.65 -2.14
N LYS A 187 -40.11 2.28 -2.59
CA LYS A 187 -40.55 2.53 -3.98
C LYS A 187 -40.51 4.00 -4.36
N LEU A 188 -41.01 4.87 -3.47
CA LEU A 188 -40.96 6.31 -3.69
C LEU A 188 -39.51 6.80 -3.78
N THR A 189 -38.64 6.31 -2.91
CA THR A 189 -37.20 6.63 -2.90
C THR A 189 -36.54 6.22 -4.22
N ASP A 190 -36.76 4.99 -4.68
CA ASP A 190 -36.20 4.47 -5.93
C ASP A 190 -36.66 5.25 -7.16
N GLU A 191 -37.95 5.59 -7.22
CA GLU A 191 -38.52 6.36 -8.33
C GLU A 191 -37.95 7.80 -8.36
N LEU A 192 -37.88 8.47 -7.22
CA LEU A 192 -37.31 9.82 -7.12
C LEU A 192 -35.81 9.83 -7.44
N LEU A 193 -35.08 8.80 -6.98
CA LEU A 193 -33.68 8.61 -7.30
C LEU A 193 -33.46 8.43 -8.80
N THR A 194 -34.25 7.57 -9.44
CA THR A 194 -34.18 7.30 -10.88
C THR A 194 -34.43 8.56 -11.71
N ILE A 195 -35.51 9.30 -11.41
CA ILE A 195 -35.84 10.56 -12.09
C ILE A 195 -34.68 11.55 -11.97
N THR A 196 -34.15 11.69 -10.76
CA THR A 196 -33.03 12.60 -10.49
C THR A 196 -31.80 12.22 -11.30
N GLN A 197 -31.45 10.94 -11.35
CA GLN A 197 -30.29 10.47 -12.09
C GLN A 197 -30.44 10.65 -13.60
N GLU A 198 -31.62 10.39 -14.16
CA GLU A 198 -31.90 10.60 -15.58
C GLU A 198 -31.73 12.07 -15.98
N VAL A 199 -32.36 12.99 -15.24
CA VAL A 199 -32.31 14.43 -15.52
C VAL A 199 -30.87 14.97 -15.49
N VAL A 200 -30.10 14.56 -14.48
CA VAL A 200 -28.71 15.04 -14.32
C VAL A 200 -27.80 14.45 -15.42
N LYS A 201 -27.97 13.17 -15.77
CA LYS A 201 -27.21 12.51 -16.85
C LYS A 201 -27.54 13.06 -18.24
N GLU A 202 -28.81 13.35 -18.55
CA GLU A 202 -29.22 13.95 -19.83
C GLU A 202 -28.55 15.31 -20.09
N LYS A 203 -28.13 16.01 -19.04
CA LYS A 203 -27.41 17.28 -19.13
C LYS A 203 -25.89 17.11 -19.28
N GLY A 204 -25.39 15.89 -19.22
CA GLY A 204 -23.97 15.57 -19.38
C GLY A 204 -23.16 15.72 -18.09
N TYR A 205 -23.79 15.76 -16.92
CA TYR A 205 -23.08 15.80 -15.64
C TYR A 205 -22.86 14.39 -15.08
N THR A 206 -21.65 14.15 -14.55
CA THR A 206 -21.36 12.96 -13.75
C THR A 206 -21.94 13.13 -12.35
N ILE A 207 -22.68 12.12 -11.89
CA ILE A 207 -23.23 12.07 -10.53
C ILE A 207 -22.23 11.34 -9.64
N LEU A 208 -21.77 12.00 -8.57
CA LEU A 208 -20.92 11.41 -7.54
C LEU A 208 -21.73 10.58 -6.55
N ALA A 209 -22.80 11.18 -6.03
CA ALA A 209 -23.72 10.52 -5.11
C ALA A 209 -25.12 11.11 -5.28
N SER A 210 -26.14 10.28 -5.07
CA SER A 210 -27.53 10.73 -5.04
C SER A 210 -28.26 10.03 -3.92
N GLY A 211 -28.99 10.78 -3.09
CA GLY A 211 -29.73 10.23 -1.97
C GLY A 211 -31.05 10.95 -1.75
N VAL A 212 -32.07 10.19 -1.37
CA VAL A 212 -33.38 10.71 -0.99
C VAL A 212 -33.51 10.51 0.52
N SER A 213 -33.64 11.61 1.26
CA SER A 213 -33.96 11.53 2.67
C SER A 213 -35.45 11.74 2.85
N THR A 214 -36.13 10.72 3.36
CA THR A 214 -37.56 10.78 3.68
C THR A 214 -37.73 10.95 5.19
N ASN A 215 -37.70 12.19 5.67
CA ASN A 215 -38.29 12.51 6.97
C ASN A 215 -39.82 12.54 6.75
N PRO A 216 -40.69 12.05 7.65
CA PRO A 216 -42.16 12.05 7.50
C PRO A 216 -42.84 13.37 7.10
N LYS A 217 -42.10 14.48 6.92
CA LYS A 217 -42.61 15.79 6.49
C LYS A 217 -41.85 16.45 5.35
N GLU A 218 -40.65 15.98 5.01
CA GLU A 218 -39.78 16.62 4.01
C GLU A 218 -38.98 15.54 3.28
N VAL A 219 -39.13 15.51 1.96
CA VAL A 219 -38.29 14.69 1.08
C VAL A 219 -37.25 15.62 0.48
N SER A 220 -35.98 15.38 0.81
CA SER A 220 -34.84 16.11 0.24
C SER A 220 -34.05 15.20 -0.69
N ILE A 221 -33.77 15.70 -1.89
CA ILE A 221 -32.96 15.00 -2.89
C ILE A 221 -31.60 15.67 -2.93
N LYS A 222 -30.55 14.94 -2.55
CA LYS A 222 -29.17 15.43 -2.62
C LYS A 222 -28.49 14.86 -3.84
N VAL A 223 -27.87 15.72 -4.64
CA VAL A 223 -27.07 15.32 -5.82
C VAL A 223 -25.67 15.90 -5.68
N GLY A 224 -24.65 15.04 -5.64
CA GLY A 224 -23.26 15.41 -5.82
C GLY A 224 -22.89 15.42 -7.30
N ILE A 225 -22.35 16.52 -7.81
CA ILE A 225 -21.86 16.62 -9.20
C ILE A 225 -20.34 16.85 -9.25
N GLU A 226 -19.68 16.26 -10.25
CA GLU A 226 -18.29 16.58 -10.58
C GLU A 226 -18.17 17.97 -11.23
N GLY A 227 -17.03 18.65 -11.04
CA GLY A 227 -16.71 19.92 -11.71
C GLY A 227 -15.99 20.93 -10.82
N THR A 228 -15.60 22.05 -11.41
CA THR A 228 -15.01 23.17 -10.67
C THR A 228 -16.08 23.88 -9.83
N GLU A 229 -15.66 24.69 -8.85
CA GLU A 229 -16.60 25.49 -8.07
C GLU A 229 -17.40 26.46 -8.94
N GLN A 230 -16.78 26.93 -10.03
CA GLN A 230 -17.42 27.80 -10.99
C GLN A 230 -18.49 27.05 -11.80
N ASP A 231 -18.17 25.85 -12.31
CA ASP A 231 -19.13 25.01 -13.02
C ASP A 231 -20.35 24.73 -12.13
N TYR A 232 -20.12 24.34 -10.87
CA TYR A 232 -21.20 24.12 -9.89
C TYR A 232 -22.09 25.35 -9.70
N LYS A 233 -21.50 26.54 -9.49
CA LYS A 233 -22.27 27.78 -9.27
C LYS A 233 -23.16 28.15 -10.45
N GLU A 234 -22.71 27.85 -11.67
CA GLU A 234 -23.45 28.13 -12.89
C GLU A 234 -24.63 27.17 -13.09
N VAL A 235 -24.48 25.91 -12.66
CA VAL A 235 -25.43 24.83 -13.03
C VAL A 235 -26.36 24.41 -11.89
N LYS A 236 -26.01 24.68 -10.63
CA LYS A 236 -26.75 24.25 -9.43
C LYS A 236 -28.26 24.55 -9.54
N ASN A 237 -28.60 25.83 -9.68
CA ASN A 237 -30.00 26.27 -9.70
C ASN A 237 -30.78 25.70 -10.90
N GLN A 238 -30.08 25.43 -12.01
CA GLN A 238 -30.69 24.86 -13.21
C GLN A 238 -31.07 23.39 -12.98
N ILE A 239 -30.17 22.61 -12.37
CA ILE A 239 -30.40 21.21 -12.04
C ILE A 239 -31.51 21.09 -11.00
N GLU A 240 -31.46 21.88 -9.92
CA GLU A 240 -32.49 21.89 -8.87
C GLU A 240 -33.88 22.14 -9.45
N LYS A 241 -34.00 23.17 -10.31
CA LYS A 241 -35.25 23.50 -10.97
C LYS A 241 -35.75 22.37 -11.89
N GLN A 242 -34.88 21.78 -12.70
CA GLN A 242 -35.29 20.77 -13.67
C GLN A 242 -35.74 19.48 -12.99
N VAL A 243 -35.00 19.01 -11.99
CA VAL A 243 -35.40 17.83 -11.20
C VAL A 243 -36.74 18.11 -10.51
N HIS A 244 -36.89 19.29 -9.91
CA HIS A 244 -38.18 19.71 -9.33
C HIS A 244 -39.32 19.69 -10.37
N ASP A 245 -39.11 20.28 -11.55
CA ASP A 245 -40.14 20.37 -12.60
C ASP A 245 -40.56 18.99 -13.13
N VAL A 246 -39.61 18.08 -13.34
CA VAL A 246 -39.90 16.71 -13.81
C VAL A 246 -40.63 15.91 -12.75
N ILE A 247 -40.23 16.01 -11.48
CA ILE A 247 -40.93 15.32 -10.40
C ILE A 247 -42.34 15.89 -10.23
N TYR A 248 -42.49 17.22 -10.21
CA TYR A 248 -43.80 17.86 -10.09
C TYR A 248 -44.74 17.49 -11.24
N ALA A 249 -44.22 17.40 -12.47
CA ALA A 249 -45.02 16.97 -13.63
C ALA A 249 -45.51 15.51 -13.52
N LYS A 250 -44.70 14.62 -12.92
CA LYS A 250 -45.02 13.19 -12.76
C LYS A 250 -45.86 12.89 -11.52
N LYS A 251 -45.68 13.65 -10.44
CA LYS A 251 -46.22 13.34 -9.10
C LYS A 251 -47.20 14.38 -8.57
N HIS A 252 -47.24 15.58 -9.15
CA HIS A 252 -48.02 16.72 -8.67
C HIS A 252 -47.71 17.14 -7.22
N GLU A 253 -46.55 16.72 -6.70
CA GLU A 253 -46.05 17.04 -5.37
C GLU A 253 -44.73 17.83 -5.48
N LYS A 254 -44.51 18.72 -4.52
CA LYS A 254 -43.28 19.51 -4.43
C LYS A 254 -42.31 18.86 -3.47
N TYR A 255 -41.08 18.69 -3.91
CA TYR A 255 -39.99 18.17 -3.10
C TYR A 255 -38.82 19.14 -3.12
N GLU A 256 -38.03 19.13 -2.05
CA GLU A 256 -36.83 19.93 -1.97
C GLU A 256 -35.70 19.22 -2.72
N VAL A 257 -35.10 19.92 -3.67
CA VAL A 257 -33.94 19.42 -4.41
C VAL A 257 -32.74 20.27 -4.03
N GLU A 258 -31.71 19.63 -3.48
CA GLU A 258 -30.48 20.27 -3.06
C GLU A 258 -29.32 19.69 -3.87
N VAL A 259 -28.75 20.50 -4.76
CA VAL A 259 -27.54 20.11 -5.49
C VAL A 259 -26.33 20.57 -4.70
N LYS A 260 -25.41 19.64 -4.44
CA LYS A 260 -24.16 19.87 -3.73
C LYS A 260 -22.98 19.57 -4.63
N ARG A 261 -21.90 20.27 -4.34
CA ARG A 261 -20.57 19.92 -4.79
C ARG A 261 -19.80 19.48 -3.56
N GLU A 262 -19.02 18.43 -3.69
CA GLU A 262 -18.01 18.12 -2.68
C GLU A 262 -17.01 19.27 -2.59
N SER A 263 -16.72 19.69 -1.37
CA SER A 263 -15.65 20.62 -1.11
C SER A 263 -14.29 20.02 -1.50
N GLU A 264 -13.32 20.87 -1.80
CA GLU A 264 -11.95 20.41 -2.06
C GLU A 264 -11.39 19.58 -0.88
N ASP A 265 -11.81 19.91 0.34
CA ASP A 265 -11.41 19.16 1.54
C ASP A 265 -12.07 17.77 1.60
N GLU A 266 -13.32 17.60 1.15
CA GLU A 266 -13.99 16.29 1.04
C GLU A 266 -13.37 15.42 -0.06
N ILE A 267 -13.13 16.00 -1.24
CA ILE A 267 -12.46 15.29 -2.35
C ILE A 267 -11.08 14.81 -1.90
N LYS A 268 -10.34 15.69 -1.22
CA LYS A 268 -9.03 15.37 -0.67
C LYS A 268 -9.11 14.27 0.39
N ASP A 269 -10.10 14.32 1.28
CA ASP A 269 -10.34 13.28 2.27
C ASP A 269 -10.57 11.92 1.62
N GLN A 270 -11.51 11.84 0.67
CA GLN A 270 -11.84 10.64 -0.06
C GLN A 270 -10.63 10.05 -0.80
N ASN A 271 -9.86 10.89 -1.49
CA ASN A 271 -8.66 10.47 -2.21
C ASN A 271 -7.57 9.91 -1.27
N TRP A 272 -7.52 10.37 -0.02
CA TRP A 272 -6.57 9.88 0.97
C TRP A 272 -7.07 8.67 1.76
N GLN A 273 -8.37 8.37 1.79
CA GLN A 273 -8.92 7.21 2.52
C GLN A 273 -8.22 5.88 2.17
N PRO A 274 -7.99 5.53 0.89
CA PRO A 274 -7.30 4.27 0.58
C PRO A 274 -5.85 4.23 1.10
N ILE A 275 -5.18 5.39 1.16
CA ILE A 275 -3.83 5.52 1.73
C ILE A 275 -3.89 5.31 3.24
N PHE A 276 -4.87 5.92 3.92
CA PHE A 276 -5.09 5.77 5.36
C PHE A 276 -5.38 4.32 5.75
N THR A 277 -6.27 3.65 5.04
CA THR A 277 -6.57 2.23 5.23
C THR A 277 -5.33 1.37 5.06
N ALA A 278 -4.55 1.60 3.99
CA ALA A 278 -3.31 0.87 3.78
C ALA A 278 -2.29 1.07 4.90
N VAL A 279 -2.10 2.31 5.38
CA VAL A 279 -1.21 2.59 6.50
C VAL A 279 -1.69 1.87 7.76
N MET A 280 -2.97 1.95 8.09
CA MET A 280 -3.57 1.29 9.24
C MET A 280 -3.34 -0.23 9.21
N GLU A 281 -3.71 -0.88 8.11
CA GLU A 281 -3.59 -2.34 7.91
C GLU A 281 -2.15 -2.80 7.96
N GLU A 282 -1.27 -2.17 7.16
CA GLU A 282 0.10 -2.62 7.01
C GLU A 282 0.91 -2.40 8.29
N THR A 283 0.70 -1.29 8.99
CA THR A 283 1.41 -1.02 10.25
C THR A 283 0.96 -1.96 11.36
N HIS A 284 -0.32 -2.30 11.45
CA HIS A 284 -0.82 -3.30 12.39
C HIS A 284 -0.31 -4.71 12.03
N LYS A 285 -0.39 -5.11 10.75
CA LYS A 285 0.11 -6.39 10.24
C LYS A 285 1.60 -6.58 10.57
N LYS A 286 2.42 -5.54 10.34
CA LYS A 286 3.87 -5.60 10.59
C LYS A 286 4.22 -5.45 12.07
N PHE A 287 3.49 -4.60 12.79
CA PHE A 287 3.76 -4.27 14.19
C PHE A 287 2.46 -4.42 15.00
N LYS A 288 2.27 -5.58 15.62
CA LYS A 288 1.06 -5.88 16.43
C LYS A 288 0.85 -4.95 17.64
N VAL A 289 1.86 -4.16 18.00
CA VAL A 289 1.71 -3.07 18.98
C VAL A 289 0.90 -1.89 18.45
N THR A 290 0.75 -1.73 17.13
CA THR A 290 -0.08 -0.71 16.50
C THR A 290 -1.52 -1.20 16.47
N ASN A 291 -2.40 -0.54 17.21
CA ASN A 291 -3.76 -1.04 17.48
C ASN A 291 -4.84 0.03 17.27
N GLY A 292 -4.48 1.15 16.67
CA GLY A 292 -5.45 2.15 16.29
C GLY A 292 -4.88 3.17 15.33
N PHE A 293 -5.78 3.79 14.61
CA PHE A 293 -5.47 4.78 13.60
C PHE A 293 -6.38 6.00 13.78
N ALA A 294 -5.87 7.18 13.43
CA ALA A 294 -6.65 8.39 13.27
C ALA A 294 -5.91 9.30 12.29
N TYR A 295 -6.62 10.24 11.69
CA TYR A 295 -6.01 11.27 10.87
C TYR A 295 -6.74 12.60 11.08
N SER A 296 -6.13 13.69 10.65
CA SER A 296 -6.80 14.98 10.58
C SER A 296 -6.17 15.88 9.53
N PHE A 297 -6.98 16.52 8.70
CA PHE A 297 -6.54 17.62 7.85
C PHE A 297 -6.43 18.97 8.59
N HIS A 298 -6.91 19.02 9.85
CA HIS A 298 -6.91 20.22 10.67
C HIS A 298 -6.34 19.95 12.08
N PRO A 299 -5.30 20.69 12.52
CA PRO A 299 -4.60 21.74 11.80
C PRO A 299 -3.78 21.20 10.61
N LYS A 300 -3.44 22.06 9.64
CA LYS A 300 -2.44 21.72 8.61
C LYS A 300 -1.05 21.64 9.26
N PRO A 301 -0.13 20.78 8.79
CA PRO A 301 -0.27 19.81 7.70
C PRO A 301 -1.11 18.59 8.09
N LEU A 302 -1.45 17.71 7.13
CA LEU A 302 -2.20 16.47 7.41
C LEU A 302 -1.52 15.67 8.54
N GLU A 303 -2.24 15.33 9.59
CA GLU A 303 -1.76 14.45 10.65
C GLU A 303 -2.21 13.01 10.39
N ILE A 304 -1.26 12.07 10.35
CA ILE A 304 -1.49 10.62 10.32
C ILE A 304 -1.06 10.07 11.68
N ILE A 305 -1.99 9.50 12.44
CA ILE A 305 -1.80 9.19 13.86
C ILE A 305 -1.92 7.68 14.07
N LEU A 306 -0.82 7.05 14.47
CA LEU A 306 -0.78 5.64 14.85
C LEU A 306 -0.79 5.52 16.37
N LYS A 307 -1.80 4.82 16.89
CA LYS A 307 -1.95 4.51 18.31
C LYS A 307 -1.29 3.16 18.56
N THR A 308 -0.46 3.10 19.61
CA THR A 308 0.29 1.90 19.95
C THR A 308 0.13 1.52 21.41
N SER A 309 0.42 0.27 21.74
CA SER A 309 0.52 -0.24 23.11
C SER A 309 1.89 0.01 23.77
N LEU A 310 2.78 0.74 23.10
CA LEU A 310 4.11 1.07 23.62
C LEU A 310 4.01 1.94 24.89
N SER A 311 4.99 1.80 25.79
CA SER A 311 5.17 2.68 26.95
C SER A 311 6.29 3.71 26.67
N LYS A 312 6.47 4.70 27.55
CA LYS A 312 7.62 5.59 27.47
C LYS A 312 8.91 4.85 27.83
N GLY A 313 9.95 5.03 27.00
CA GLY A 313 11.28 4.43 27.15
C GLY A 313 12.11 4.63 25.89
N GLU A 314 13.44 4.54 26.00
CA GLU A 314 14.36 4.79 24.87
C GLU A 314 14.25 3.70 23.79
N GLU A 315 14.14 2.42 24.18
CA GLU A 315 13.88 1.30 23.26
C GLU A 315 12.54 1.46 22.50
N ASN A 316 11.51 1.93 23.20
CA ASN A 316 10.19 2.18 22.60
C ASN A 316 10.21 3.36 21.63
N LYS A 317 11.15 4.30 21.78
CA LYS A 317 11.36 5.39 20.83
C LYS A 317 11.94 4.86 19.52
N GLU A 318 12.94 3.99 19.57
CA GLU A 318 13.48 3.35 18.36
C GLU A 318 12.41 2.51 17.64
N GLN A 319 11.56 1.81 18.39
CA GLN A 319 10.45 1.09 17.80
C GLN A 319 9.42 2.03 17.15
N ALA A 320 9.10 3.15 17.80
CA ALA A 320 8.23 4.17 17.22
C ALA A 320 8.82 4.75 15.92
N GLU A 321 10.14 4.97 15.85
CA GLU A 321 10.84 5.38 14.63
C GLU A 321 10.71 4.35 13.51
N ARG A 322 10.82 3.06 13.82
CA ARG A 322 10.64 1.98 12.84
C ARG A 322 9.20 1.90 12.31
N ILE A 323 8.20 2.08 13.19
CA ILE A 323 6.78 2.12 12.80
C ILE A 323 6.51 3.31 11.89
N GLU A 324 7.02 4.48 12.27
CA GLU A 324 6.88 5.71 11.50
C GLU A 324 7.49 5.58 10.10
N GLU A 325 8.72 5.10 9.99
CA GLU A 325 9.40 4.94 8.70
C GLU A 325 8.69 3.91 7.80
N TYR A 326 8.11 2.86 8.37
CA TYR A 326 7.29 1.90 7.61
C TYR A 326 5.99 2.54 7.12
N ALA A 327 5.27 3.24 8.00
CA ALA A 327 4.04 3.97 7.64
C ALA A 327 4.28 4.99 6.52
N ARG A 328 5.39 5.74 6.60
CA ARG A 328 5.81 6.69 5.56
C ARG A 328 5.99 6.00 4.20
N GLN A 329 6.59 4.82 4.17
CA GLN A 329 6.80 4.10 2.92
C GLN A 329 5.49 3.58 2.33
N VAL A 330 4.56 3.13 3.18
CA VAL A 330 3.20 2.76 2.74
C VAL A 330 2.48 3.96 2.13
N VAL A 331 2.53 5.14 2.78
CA VAL A 331 1.97 6.39 2.22
C VAL A 331 2.55 6.67 0.83
N GLU A 332 3.87 6.63 0.70
CA GLU A 332 4.53 6.95 -0.57
C GLU A 332 4.24 5.96 -1.70
N ILE A 333 4.11 4.67 -1.38
CA ILE A 333 3.76 3.64 -2.36
C ILE A 333 2.32 3.84 -2.83
N LYS A 334 1.35 3.87 -1.90
CA LYS A 334 -0.07 3.96 -2.25
C LYS A 334 -0.44 5.31 -2.88
N ARG A 335 0.17 6.41 -2.43
CA ARG A 335 0.00 7.72 -3.08
C ARG A 335 0.40 7.70 -4.55
N LYS A 336 1.55 7.09 -4.87
CA LYS A 336 2.03 6.99 -6.26
C LYS A 336 1.19 6.03 -7.10
N GLU A 337 0.79 4.91 -6.52
CA GLU A 337 -0.12 3.93 -7.15
C GLU A 337 -1.45 4.58 -7.55
N LEU A 338 -2.02 5.39 -6.67
CA LEU A 338 -3.32 6.05 -6.86
C LEU A 338 -3.23 7.42 -7.54
N SER A 339 -2.02 7.89 -7.89
CA SER A 339 -1.78 9.23 -8.45
C SER A 339 -2.36 10.38 -7.61
N VAL A 340 -2.38 10.22 -6.28
CA VAL A 340 -2.89 11.24 -5.34
C VAL A 340 -1.85 12.36 -5.17
N GLU A 341 -2.35 13.60 -5.13
CA GLU A 341 -1.52 14.79 -4.98
C GLU A 341 -0.62 14.74 -3.74
N ALA A 342 0.64 15.18 -3.90
CA ALA A 342 1.57 15.32 -2.79
C ALA A 342 1.15 16.52 -1.92
N ILE A 343 0.94 16.28 -0.63
CA ILE A 343 0.71 17.34 0.35
C ILE A 343 1.66 17.15 1.53
N PRO A 344 2.02 18.22 2.25
CA PRO A 344 2.73 18.08 3.51
C PRO A 344 1.89 17.28 4.52
N TYR A 345 2.54 16.34 5.21
CA TYR A 345 1.92 15.52 6.24
C TYR A 345 2.90 15.20 7.37
N LYS A 346 2.37 14.93 8.56
CA LYS A 346 3.12 14.53 9.74
C LYS A 346 2.61 13.19 10.23
N ILE A 347 3.51 12.23 10.44
CA ILE A 347 3.18 10.97 11.10
C ILE A 347 3.46 11.13 12.60
N ILE A 348 2.49 10.76 13.43
CA ILE A 348 2.55 10.83 14.89
C ILE A 348 2.34 9.42 15.46
N ILE A 349 3.28 8.97 16.29
CA ILE A 349 3.16 7.72 17.06
C ILE A 349 2.76 8.08 18.49
N ARG A 350 1.65 7.51 18.98
CA ARG A 350 1.16 7.69 20.34
C ARG A 350 1.37 6.41 21.17
N ASP A 351 1.71 6.59 22.45
CA ASP A 351 1.76 5.50 23.44
C ASP A 351 0.37 5.02 23.86
N LYS A 352 0.36 4.02 24.74
CA LYS A 352 -0.85 3.47 25.35
C LYS A 352 -1.65 4.47 26.20
N GLU A 353 -1.04 5.58 26.63
CA GLU A 353 -1.68 6.69 27.35
C GLU A 353 -2.12 7.82 26.39
N HIS A 354 -2.06 7.56 25.08
CA HIS A 354 -2.35 8.50 24.00
C HIS A 354 -1.43 9.74 23.96
N LYS A 355 -0.29 9.69 24.65
CA LYS A 355 0.74 10.74 24.60
C LYS A 355 1.65 10.50 23.41
N LYS A 356 2.12 11.59 22.81
CA LYS A 356 3.06 11.54 21.69
C LYS A 356 4.39 10.92 22.12
N LEU A 357 4.79 9.82 21.46
CA LEU A 357 6.10 9.19 21.58
C LEU A 357 7.08 9.68 20.53
N TYR A 358 6.60 9.82 19.30
CA TYR A 358 7.40 10.22 18.14
C TYR A 358 6.54 11.01 17.16
N GLU A 359 7.14 11.94 16.44
CA GLU A 359 6.52 12.54 15.26
C GLU A 359 7.58 12.97 14.25
N LYS A 360 7.20 12.99 12.98
CA LYS A 360 8.06 13.49 11.91
C LYS A 360 7.24 14.12 10.79
N LEU A 361 7.72 15.27 10.33
CA LEU A 361 7.11 16.07 9.27
C LEU A 361 7.72 15.71 7.92
N TYR A 362 6.86 15.60 6.91
CA TYR A 362 7.17 15.42 5.50
C TYR A 362 6.55 16.58 4.72
N ASN A 363 7.35 17.16 3.83
CA ASN A 363 6.95 18.32 3.02
C ASN A 363 6.73 17.90 1.57
#